data_AF-A0A9X9Q9J8-F1
#
_entry.id   AF-A0A9X9Q9J8-F1
#
_cell.length_a   1.000
_cell.length_b   1.000
_cell.length_c   1.000
_cell.angle_alpha   90.00
_cell.angle_beta   90.00
_cell.angle_gamma   90.00
#
_symmetry.space_group_name_H-M   'P 1'
#
loop_
_entity.id
_entity.type
_entity.pdbx_description
1 polymer ?
#
loop_
_entity_poly.entity_id
_entity_poly.type
_entity_poly.pdbx_seq_one_letter_code
_entity_poly.pdbx_strand_id
1 'polypeptide(L)' 'FNTSELREAVPEPVLLSRAELRLLRLKLKVEQHVELYQKYSNDSWRYLSNRLLAPSDTPEWLSFDVTGVVRQWLSHGGE' A
#
# COMPACT_ATOMS: atom_id res chain seq x y z
N PHE A 1 1.21 5.99 -7.59
CA PHE A 1 2.68 5.99 -7.44
C PHE A 1 3.31 5.91 -8.81
N ASN A 2 4.40 6.63 -9.04
CA ASN A 2 5.13 6.59 -10.30
C ASN A 2 6.13 5.43 -10.28
N THR A 3 5.95 4.44 -11.16
CA THR A 3 6.80 3.24 -11.17
C THR A 3 8.26 3.57 -11.52
N SER A 4 8.50 4.64 -12.29
CA SER A 4 9.87 5.08 -12.62
C SER A 4 10.62 5.54 -11.37
N GLU A 5 9.98 6.31 -10.50
CA GLU A 5 10.57 6.74 -9.22
C GLU A 5 10.81 5.56 -8.27
N LEU A 6 9.91 4.57 -8.27
CA LEU A 6 10.12 3.34 -7.48
C LEU A 6 11.34 2.55 -7.96
N ARG A 7 11.58 2.51 -9.26
CA ARG A 7 12.74 1.84 -9.86
C ARG A 7 14.04 2.61 -9.67
N GLU A 8 13.98 3.93 -9.60
CA GLU A 8 15.13 4.74 -9.21
C GLU A 8 15.54 4.43 -7.76
N ALA A 9 14.56 4.32 -6.86
CA ALA A 9 14.82 3.98 -5.46
C ALA A 9 15.24 2.52 -5.25
N VAL A 10 14.66 1.57 -6.01
CA VAL A 10 14.98 0.15 -5.95
C VAL A 10 15.18 -0.38 -7.37
N PRO A 11 16.43 -0.37 -7.88
CA PRO A 11 16.74 -0.70 -9.27
C PRO A 11 16.37 -2.12 -9.69
N GLU A 12 16.57 -3.08 -8.78
CA GLU A 12 16.27 -4.49 -9.04
C GLU A 12 15.22 -5.02 -8.07
N PRO A 13 14.15 -5.70 -8.56
CA PRO A 13 13.08 -6.22 -7.69
C PRO A 13 13.57 -7.17 -6.60
N VAL A 14 14.68 -7.90 -6.85
CA VAL A 14 15.27 -8.86 -5.90
C VAL A 14 15.91 -8.17 -4.68
N LEU A 15 16.28 -6.89 -4.81
CA LEU A 15 16.83 -6.09 -3.71
C LEU A 15 15.74 -5.62 -2.74
N LEU A 16 14.47 -5.63 -3.16
CA LEU A 16 13.38 -5.22 -2.30
C LEU A 16 13.14 -6.24 -1.18
N SER A 17 13.54 -5.90 0.05
CA SER A 17 13.28 -6.74 1.23
C SER A 17 11.90 -6.51 1.84
N ARG A 18 11.46 -5.25 1.93
CA ARG A 18 10.17 -4.84 2.52
C ARG A 18 9.67 -3.53 1.91
N ALA A 19 8.35 -3.42 1.70
CA ALA A 19 7.69 -2.17 1.38
C ALA A 19 6.39 -2.02 2.17
N GLU A 20 6.15 -0.82 2.70
CA GLU A 20 4.97 -0.49 3.47
C GLU A 20 4.25 0.72 2.88
N LEU A 21 2.94 0.62 2.71
CA LEU A 21 2.08 1.76 2.44
C LEU A 21 1.69 2.39 3.78
N ARG A 22 2.16 3.63 4.02
CA ARG A 22 1.86 4.37 5.24
C ARG A 22 0.84 5.48 5.00
N LEU A 23 -0.15 5.56 5.88
CA LEU A 23 -1.19 6.59 5.84
C LEU A 23 -1.28 7.27 7.21
N LEU A 24 -1.42 8.60 7.20
CA LEU A 24 -1.76 9.34 8.40
C LEU A 24 -3.28 9.35 8.56
N ARG A 25 -3.77 8.56 9.49
CA ARG A 25 -5.17 8.53 9.91
C ARG A 25 -5.43 9.75 10.79
N LEU A 26 -6.42 10.55 10.43
CA LEU A 26 -6.91 11.62 11.29
C LEU A 26 -7.88 11.07 12.34
N LYS A 27 -8.26 11.92 13.30
CA LYS A 27 -9.12 11.55 14.43
C LYS A 27 -10.37 10.82 13.96
N LEU A 28 -10.67 9.69 14.61
CA LEU A 28 -11.84 8.85 14.34
C LEU A 28 -12.67 8.74 15.60
N LYS A 29 -13.89 9.30 15.56
CA LYS A 29 -14.83 9.25 16.69
C LYS A 29 -15.56 7.91 16.82
N VAL A 30 -15.52 7.10 15.76
CA VAL A 30 -16.22 5.82 15.66
C VAL A 30 -15.29 4.78 15.04
N GLU A 31 -15.55 3.51 15.35
CA GLU A 31 -14.83 2.39 14.76
C GLU A 31 -15.09 2.30 13.25
N GLN A 32 -14.08 1.91 12.48
CA GLN A 32 -14.19 1.70 11.05
C GLN A 32 -13.47 0.43 10.61
N HIS A 33 -14.11 -0.38 9.78
CA HIS A 33 -13.46 -1.48 9.09
C HIS A 33 -13.06 -1.02 7.69
N VAL A 34 -11.77 -1.13 7.35
CA VAL A 34 -11.25 -0.73 6.05
C VAL A 34 -10.63 -1.91 5.32
N GLU A 35 -10.68 -1.86 4.00
CA GLU A 35 -10.08 -2.84 3.10
C GLU A 35 -9.12 -2.15 2.14
N LEU A 36 -7.99 -2.79 1.86
CA LEU A 36 -6.99 -2.34 0.92
C LEU A 36 -7.03 -3.19 -0.35
N TYR A 37 -7.05 -2.51 -1.49
CA TYR A 37 -7.07 -3.12 -2.81
C TYR A 37 -5.89 -2.63 -3.67
N GLN A 38 -5.40 -3.49 -4.55
CA GLN A 38 -4.47 -3.15 -5.62
C GLN A 38 -5.22 -3.01 -6.95
N LYS A 39 -4.88 -1.99 -7.74
CA LYS A 39 -5.31 -1.92 -9.15
C LYS A 39 -4.67 -3.08 -9.93
N TYR A 40 -5.49 -3.99 -10.46
CA TYR A 40 -5.01 -5.18 -11.18
C TYR A 40 -5.02 -4.98 -12.70
N SER A 41 -6.10 -4.40 -13.23
CA SER A 41 -6.20 -3.94 -14.61
C SER A 41 -6.79 -2.52 -14.62
N ASN A 42 -7.07 -1.96 -15.80
CA ASN A 42 -7.68 -0.63 -15.88
C ASN A 42 -9.01 -0.50 -15.14
N ASP A 43 -9.80 -1.58 -15.11
CA ASP A 43 -11.16 -1.56 -14.56
C ASP A 43 -11.36 -2.54 -13.40
N SER A 44 -10.30 -3.20 -12.92
CA SER A 44 -10.41 -4.21 -11.86
C SER A 44 -9.46 -3.97 -10.69
N TRP A 45 -9.95 -4.36 -9.52
CA TRP A 45 -9.26 -4.24 -8.24
C TRP A 45 -9.12 -5.62 -7.62
N ARG A 46 -7.96 -5.89 -7.02
CA ARG A 46 -7.66 -7.13 -6.29
C ARG A 46 -7.54 -6.82 -4.81
N TYR A 47 -8.30 -7.54 -4.00
CA TYR A 47 -8.22 -7.47 -2.55
C TYR A 47 -6.82 -7.83 -2.06
N LEU A 48 -6.30 -7.08 -1.07
CA LEU A 48 -5.02 -7.35 -0.42
C LEU A 48 -5.19 -7.72 1.06
N SER A 49 -5.81 -6.84 1.83
CA SER A 49 -5.93 -6.99 3.28
C SER A 49 -7.05 -6.12 3.83
N ASN A 50 -7.37 -6.31 5.11
CA ASN A 50 -8.31 -5.48 5.82
C ASN A 50 -7.75 -5.08 7.20
N ARG A 51 -8.34 -4.06 7.82
CA ARG A 51 -7.99 -3.62 9.18
C ARG A 51 -9.20 -3.01 9.88
N LEU A 52 -9.44 -3.44 11.11
CA LEU A 52 -10.36 -2.76 12.01
C LEU A 52 -9.64 -1.60 12.71
N LEU A 53 -10.23 -0.43 12.66
CA LEU A 53 -9.70 0.82 13.17
C LEU A 53 -10.54 1.28 14.36
N ALA A 54 -10.04 1.06 15.57
CA ALA A 54 -10.69 1.55 16.78
C ALA A 54 -10.76 3.09 16.81
N PRO A 55 -11.75 3.70 17.49
CA PRO A 55 -11.79 5.14 17.69
C PRO A 55 -10.49 5.68 18.30
N SER A 56 -10.07 6.87 17.89
CA SER A 56 -8.90 7.55 18.44
C SER A 56 -9.01 9.06 18.29
N ASP A 57 -8.64 9.77 19.35
CA ASP A 57 -8.66 11.23 19.45
C ASP A 57 -7.36 11.89 18.97
N THR A 58 -6.37 11.09 18.58
CA THR A 58 -5.08 11.56 18.06
C THR A 58 -4.85 11.05 16.64
N PRO A 59 -4.17 11.83 15.78
CA PRO A 59 -3.71 11.31 14.49
C PRO A 59 -2.76 10.12 14.70
N GLU A 60 -2.88 9.11 13.84
CA GLU A 60 -2.11 7.87 13.95
C GLU A 60 -1.55 7.44 12.60
N TRP A 61 -0.35 6.87 12.63
CA TRP A 61 0.24 6.26 11.45
C TRP A 61 -0.24 4.82 11.29
N LEU A 62 -0.90 4.56 10.16
CA LEU A 62 -1.20 3.22 9.69
C LEU A 62 -0.10 2.77 8.75
N SER A 63 0.17 1.47 8.74
CA SER A 63 1.11 0.82 7.84
C SER A 63 0.53 -0.50 7.34
N PHE A 64 0.50 -0.69 6.02
CA PHE A 64 0.10 -1.94 5.37
C PHE A 64 1.31 -2.53 4.64
N ASP A 65 1.58 -3.81 4.87
CA ASP A 65 2.63 -4.52 4.14
C ASP A 65 2.16 -4.74 2.70
N VAL A 66 2.90 -4.14 1.76
CA VAL A 66 2.64 -4.22 0.32
C VAL A 66 3.88 -4.72 -0.43
N THR A 67 4.78 -5.41 0.27
CA THR A 67 6.08 -5.86 -0.27
C THR A 67 5.90 -6.65 -1.57
N GLY A 68 4.98 -7.61 -1.60
CA GLY A 68 4.70 -8.42 -2.79
C GLY A 68 4.16 -7.59 -3.96
N VAL A 69 3.29 -6.62 -3.68
CA VAL A 69 2.69 -5.73 -4.69
C VAL A 69 3.73 -4.82 -5.32
N VAL A 70 4.56 -4.17 -4.49
CA VAL A 70 5.63 -3.28 -4.97
C VAL A 70 6.67 -4.08 -5.75
N ARG A 71 7.03 -5.30 -5.30
CA ARG A 71 7.91 -6.19 -6.07
C ARG A 71 7.35 -6.50 -7.45
N GLN A 72 6.04 -6.79 -7.55
CA GLN A 72 5.39 -7.03 -8.84
C GLN A 72 5.46 -5.80 -9.76
N TRP A 73 5.22 -4.60 -9.24
CA TRP A 73 5.32 -3.36 -10.03
C TRP A 73 6.74 -3.11 -10.54
N LEU A 74 7.76 -3.37 -9.72
CA LEU A 74 9.16 -3.24 -10.14
C LEU A 74 9.50 -4.24 -11.26
N SER A 75 8.97 -5.46 -11.20
CA SER A 75 9.20 -6.49 -12.23
C SER A 75 8.49 -6.23 -13.56
N HIS A 76 7.27 -5.69 -13.55
CA HIS A 76 6.42 -5.57 -14.76
C HIS A 76 6.46 -4.16 -15.37
N GLY A 77 7.66 -3.67 -15.64
CA GLY A 77 7.88 -2.30 -16.07
C GLY A 77 7.14 -1.82 -17.29
N GLY A 78 6.12 -1.00 -17.05
CA GLY A 78 5.49 -0.13 -18.05
C GLY A 78 4.75 -0.91 -19.13
N GLU A 79 3.42 -0.88 -19.06
CA GLU A 79 2.71 -0.54 -20.30
C GLU A 79 2.93 0.94 -20.60
#